data_AF-A0A2N6U4Y2-F1
#
_entry.id   AF-A0A2N6U4Y2-F1
#
_cell.length_a   1.000
_cell.length_b   1.000
_cell.length_c   1.000
_cell.angle_alpha   90.00
_cell.angle_beta   90.00
_cell.angle_gamma   90.00
#
_symmetry.space_group_name_H-M   'P 1'
#
loop_
_entity.id
_entity.type
_entity.pdbx_description
1 polymer ?
#
loop_
_entity_poly.entity_id
_entity_poly.type
_entity_poly.pdbx_seq_one_letter_code
_entity_poly.pdbx_strand_id
1 'polypeptide(L)'
;MTASDPAPAHTLTAGDRGMRRATLLGLVVAVVLALAMVVLAAAIAERPAVLGALIGAALTVVVVAPTAVTGYLAPRLSPVTMAVTVLASWILKMVIVVVVLLMLRDVESVSIVWVGLTLLVGALMGVVIETVLLARVRRPLDVEPDPRPE
;
A
#
# COMPACT_ATOMS: atom_id res chain seq x y z
N MET A 1 26.20 -31.33 29.19
CA MET A 1 25.63 -31.42 27.83
C MET A 1 24.17 -30.97 27.94
N THR A 2 23.91 -29.66 27.85
CA THR A 2 22.55 -29.11 27.97
C THR A 2 21.85 -29.21 26.61
N ALA A 3 20.74 -29.95 26.57
CA ALA A 3 19.87 -30.05 25.41
C ALA A 3 19.43 -28.64 25.02
N SER A 4 19.75 -28.23 23.80
CA SER A 4 19.25 -26.99 23.22
C SER A 4 17.77 -27.21 22.90
N ASP A 5 16.88 -26.60 23.68
CA ASP A 5 15.45 -26.58 23.32
C ASP A 5 15.32 -25.99 21.90
N PRO A 6 14.60 -26.64 20.98
CA PRO A 6 14.40 -26.10 19.65
C PRO A 6 13.64 -24.78 19.76
N ALA A 7 14.22 -23.70 19.22
CA ALA A 7 13.59 -22.39 19.19
C ALA A 7 12.17 -22.50 18.59
N PRO A 8 11.14 -21.93 19.23
CA PRO A 8 9.76 -22.08 18.77
C PRO A 8 9.63 -21.53 17.35
N ALA A 9 9.15 -22.37 16.43
CA ALA A 9 8.86 -21.95 15.07
C ALA A 9 7.77 -20.86 15.08
N HIS A 10 8.11 -19.64 14.64
CA HIS A 10 7.15 -18.54 14.51
C HIS A 10 6.02 -18.95 13.55
N THR A 11 4.88 -19.36 14.11
CA THR A 11 3.71 -19.79 13.33
C THR A 11 2.83 -18.56 13.10
N LEU A 12 2.57 -18.22 11.84
CA LEU A 12 1.74 -17.04 11.50
C LEU A 12 0.35 -17.14 12.12
N THR A 13 -0.04 -16.13 12.88
CA THR A 13 -1.34 -16.07 13.55
C THR A 13 -2.47 -15.82 12.55
N ALA A 14 -3.72 -16.01 12.97
CA ALA A 14 -4.88 -15.64 12.16
C ALA A 14 -4.89 -14.12 11.83
N GLY A 15 -4.37 -13.29 12.74
CA GLY A 15 -4.21 -11.85 12.55
C GLY A 15 -3.24 -11.51 11.42
N ASP A 16 -2.08 -12.18 11.36
CA ASP A 16 -1.08 -11.97 10.30
C ASP A 16 -1.63 -12.29 8.90
N ARG A 17 -2.45 -13.35 8.81
CA ARG A 17 -3.13 -13.74 7.57
C ARG A 17 -4.21 -12.72 7.18
N GLY A 18 -4.96 -12.19 8.14
CA GLY A 18 -5.93 -11.13 7.92
C GLY A 18 -5.29 -9.84 7.41
N MET A 19 -4.19 -9.42 8.04
CA MET A 19 -3.42 -8.23 7.66
C MET A 19 -2.88 -8.33 6.23
N ARG A 20 -2.25 -9.47 5.87
CA ARG A 20 -1.76 -9.70 4.50
C ARG A 20 -2.88 -9.64 3.47
N ARG A 21 -4.05 -10.23 3.77
CA ARG A 21 -5.21 -10.18 2.87
C ARG A 21 -5.74 -8.76 2.69
N ALA A 22 -5.85 -7.99 3.77
CA ALA A 22 -6.29 -6.60 3.73
C ALA A 22 -5.39 -5.75 2.84
N THR A 23 -4.07 -5.86 3.01
CA THR A 23 -3.11 -5.10 2.20
C THR A 23 -3.10 -5.54 0.73
N LEU A 24 -3.21 -6.85 0.44
CA LEU A 24 -3.33 -7.32 -0.94
C LEU A 24 -4.61 -6.85 -1.63
N LEU A 25 -5.74 -6.88 -0.92
CA LEU A 25 -7.01 -6.36 -1.45
C LEU A 25 -6.95 -4.85 -1.70
N GLY A 26 -6.34 -4.08 -0.79
CA GLY A 26 -6.07 -2.66 -0.99
C GLY A 26 -5.26 -2.40 -2.26
N LEU A 27 -4.19 -3.16 -2.49
CA LEU A 27 -3.38 -3.09 -3.71
C LEU A 27 -4.20 -3.42 -4.96
N VAL A 28 -4.97 -4.51 -4.95
CA VAL A 28 -5.80 -4.92 -6.10
C VAL A 28 -6.83 -3.84 -6.44
N VAL A 29 -7.53 -3.31 -5.43
CA VAL A 29 -8.54 -2.27 -5.66
C VAL A 29 -7.89 -0.99 -6.20
N ALA A 30 -6.73 -0.58 -5.66
CA ALA A 30 -5.99 0.56 -6.16
C ALA A 30 -5.65 0.42 -7.65
N VAL A 31 -5.14 -0.75 -8.07
CA VAL A 31 -4.80 -1.03 -9.46
C VAL A 31 -6.02 -1.05 -10.35
N VAL A 32 -7.11 -1.72 -9.94
CA VAL A 32 -8.35 -1.79 -10.71
C VAL A 32 -8.94 -0.40 -10.93
N LEU A 33 -8.96 0.45 -9.88
CA LEU A 33 -9.48 1.80 -10.00
C LEU A 33 -8.58 2.72 -10.84
N ALA A 34 -7.25 2.56 -10.74
CA ALA A 34 -6.33 3.26 -11.60
C ALA A 34 -6.56 2.89 -13.09
N LEU A 35 -6.77 1.60 -13.38
CA LEU A 35 -7.12 1.15 -14.74
C LEU A 35 -8.50 1.66 -15.19
N ALA A 36 -9.48 1.74 -14.29
CA ALA A 36 -10.78 2.32 -14.58
C ALA A 36 -10.68 3.81 -14.97
N MET A 37 -9.78 4.57 -14.33
CA MET A 37 -9.49 5.94 -14.70
C MET A 37 -8.85 6.06 -16.09
N VAL A 38 -7.98 5.11 -16.47
CA VAL A 38 -7.42 5.05 -17.84
C VAL A 38 -8.52 4.79 -18.87
N VAL A 39 -9.41 3.84 -18.60
CA VAL A 39 -10.56 3.56 -19.47
C VAL A 39 -11.48 4.78 -19.58
N LEU A 40 -11.72 5.47 -18.47
CA LEU A 40 -12.51 6.70 -18.46
C LEU A 40 -11.85 7.78 -19.31
N ALA A 41 -10.55 8.04 -19.14
CA ALA A 41 -9.80 9.01 -19.94
C ALA A 41 -9.89 8.70 -21.44
N ALA A 42 -9.80 7.43 -21.82
CA ALA A 42 -9.92 7.01 -23.21
C ALA A 42 -11.34 7.18 -23.79
N ALA A 43 -12.37 7.15 -22.95
CA ALA A 43 -13.76 7.27 -23.38
C ALA A 43 -14.24 8.72 -23.52
N ILE A 44 -13.77 9.65 -22.70
CA ILE A 44 -14.33 11.02 -22.61
C ILE A 44 -13.36 12.14 -22.96
N ALA A 45 -12.06 11.86 -23.15
CA ALA A 45 -11.04 12.90 -23.26
C ALA A 45 -10.10 12.72 -24.44
N GLU A 46 -9.33 13.78 -24.70
CA GLU A 46 -8.36 13.86 -25.79
C GLU A 46 -7.11 13.00 -25.52
N ARG A 47 -6.30 12.76 -26.56
CA ARG A 47 -5.08 11.92 -26.47
C ARG A 47 -4.18 12.19 -25.24
N PRO A 48 -3.92 13.45 -24.82
CA PRO A 48 -3.09 13.72 -23.65
C PRO A 48 -3.64 13.16 -22.33
N ALA A 49 -4.96 12.98 -22.23
CA ALA A 49 -5.62 12.42 -21.06
C ALA A 49 -5.25 10.95 -20.84
N VAL A 50 -5.18 10.16 -21.91
CA VAL A 50 -4.85 8.72 -21.82
C VAL A 50 -3.41 8.53 -21.34
N LEU A 51 -2.46 9.28 -21.90
CA LEU A 51 -1.07 9.24 -21.44
C LEU A 51 -0.93 9.71 -19.99
N GLY A 52 -1.64 10.79 -19.63
CA GLY A 52 -1.69 11.26 -18.24
C GLY A 52 -2.24 10.20 -17.29
N ALA A 53 -3.36 9.56 -17.64
CA ALA A 53 -3.95 8.52 -16.82
C ALA A 53 -3.06 7.28 -16.69
N LEU A 54 -2.39 6.85 -17.77
CA LEU A 54 -1.45 5.73 -17.74
C LEU A 54 -0.27 6.00 -16.80
N ILE A 55 0.31 7.20 -16.87
CA ILE A 55 1.39 7.60 -15.97
C ILE A 55 0.87 7.67 -14.52
N GLY A 56 -0.31 8.25 -14.30
CA GLY A 56 -0.94 8.29 -12.99
C GLY A 56 -1.17 6.88 -12.42
N ALA A 57 -1.59 5.93 -13.25
CA ALA A 57 -1.77 4.53 -12.86
C ALA A 57 -0.44 3.85 -12.50
N ALA A 58 0.63 4.12 -13.25
CA ALA A 58 1.97 3.66 -12.90
C ALA A 58 2.44 4.23 -11.55
N LEU A 59 2.20 5.53 -11.31
CA LEU A 59 2.50 6.17 -10.03
C LEU A 59 1.66 5.60 -8.88
N THR A 60 0.39 5.23 -9.12
CA THR A 60 -0.41 4.51 -8.12
C THR A 60 0.28 3.21 -7.70
N VAL A 61 0.78 2.41 -8.66
CA VAL A 61 1.51 1.19 -8.34
C VAL A 61 2.76 1.48 -7.51
N VAL A 62 3.54 2.51 -7.88
CA VAL A 62 4.72 2.96 -7.11
C VAL A 62 4.35 3.33 -5.67
N VAL A 63 3.20 3.96 -5.44
CA VAL A 63 2.79 4.40 -4.11
C VAL A 63 2.28 3.26 -3.24
N VAL A 64 1.53 2.32 -3.83
CA VAL A 64 0.77 1.30 -3.09
C VAL A 64 1.53 -0.02 -2.97
N ALA A 65 2.35 -0.40 -3.95
CA ALA A 65 3.10 -1.67 -3.91
C ALA A 65 4.09 -1.77 -2.73
N PRO A 66 4.86 -0.72 -2.36
CA PRO A 66 5.74 -0.80 -1.19
C PRO A 66 5.00 -1.09 0.12
N THR A 67 3.74 -0.64 0.25
CA THR A 67 2.88 -0.95 1.41
C THR A 67 2.57 -2.45 1.46
N ALA A 68 2.27 -3.08 0.32
CA ALA A 68 2.07 -4.53 0.26
C ALA A 68 3.34 -5.31 0.58
N VAL A 69 4.49 -4.86 0.07
CA VAL A 69 5.78 -5.48 0.35
C VAL A 69 6.12 -5.38 1.84
N THR A 70 5.96 -4.20 2.45
CA THR A 70 6.21 -4.00 3.88
C THR A 70 5.25 -4.81 4.75
N GLY A 71 3.97 -4.86 4.42
CA GLY A 71 3.00 -5.71 5.12
C GLY A 71 3.32 -7.21 5.04
N TYR A 72 3.85 -7.67 3.89
CA TYR A 72 4.28 -9.06 3.73
C TYR A 72 5.53 -9.39 4.54
N LEU A 73 6.50 -8.46 4.56
CA LEU A 73 7.77 -8.60 5.28
C LEU A 73 7.63 -8.38 6.79
N ALA A 74 6.59 -7.69 7.26
CA ALA A 74 6.41 -7.29 8.66
C ALA A 74 6.70 -8.39 9.69
N PRO A 75 6.23 -9.65 9.54
CA PRO A 75 6.50 -10.72 10.52
C PRO A 75 7.98 -11.12 10.62
N ARG A 76 8.83 -10.69 9.69
CA ARG A 76 10.26 -11.04 9.60
C ARG A 76 11.19 -9.90 10.02
N LEU A 77 10.64 -8.71 10.29
CA LEU A 77 11.43 -7.51 10.56
C LEU A 77 11.40 -7.19 12.05
N SER A 78 12.54 -6.77 12.59
CA SER A 78 12.59 -6.18 13.93
C SER A 78 11.79 -4.86 13.95
N PRO A 79 11.32 -4.37 15.11
CA PRO A 79 10.60 -3.10 15.21
C PRO A 79 11.37 -1.91 14.60
N VAL A 80 12.69 -1.85 14.82
CA VAL A 80 13.56 -0.81 14.27
C VAL A 80 13.66 -0.93 12.75
N THR A 81 13.89 -2.14 12.23
CA THR A 81 13.95 -2.37 10.78
C THR A 81 12.62 -2.03 10.11
N MET A 82 11.49 -2.35 10.74
CA MET A 82 10.16 -2.00 10.24
C MET A 82 9.98 -0.47 10.14
N ALA A 83 10.33 0.28 11.19
CA ALA A 83 10.24 1.74 11.19
C ALA A 83 11.11 2.37 10.10
N VAL A 84 12.36 1.93 9.97
CA VAL A 84 13.28 2.40 8.92
C VAL A 84 12.74 2.07 7.53
N THR A 85 12.22 0.86 7.33
CA THR A 85 11.69 0.42 6.02
C THR A 85 10.47 1.26 5.61
N VAL A 86 9.54 1.50 6.54
CA VAL A 86 8.36 2.34 6.29
C VAL A 86 8.78 3.76 5.93
N LEU A 87 9.65 4.39 6.72
CA LEU A 87 10.14 5.74 6.45
C LEU A 87 10.90 5.85 5.12
N ALA A 88 11.83 4.93 4.86
CA ALA A 88 12.59 4.90 3.62
C ALA A 88 11.67 4.72 2.40
N SER A 89 10.69 3.81 2.49
CA SER A 89 9.73 3.58 1.41
C SER A 89 8.85 4.81 1.16
N TRP A 90 8.47 5.54 2.21
CA TRP A 90 7.66 6.75 2.10
C TRP A 90 8.44 7.89 1.46
N ILE A 91 9.69 8.12 1.88
CA ILE A 91 10.54 9.15 1.28
C ILE A 91 10.77 8.81 -0.19
N LEU A 92 11.16 7.57 -0.50
CA LEU A 92 11.47 7.14 -1.85
C LEU A 92 10.28 7.34 -2.80
N LYS A 93 9.07 6.90 -2.40
CA LYS A 93 7.88 7.04 -3.25
C LYS A 93 7.47 8.51 -3.44
N MET A 94 7.60 9.35 -2.42
CA MET A 94 7.30 10.78 -2.54
C MET A 94 8.29 11.49 -3.44
N VAL A 95 9.58 11.16 -3.34
CA VAL A 95 10.60 11.66 -4.27
C VAL A 95 10.27 11.25 -5.71
N ILE A 96 9.92 9.97 -5.95
CA ILE A 96 9.56 9.50 -7.29
C ILE A 96 8.34 10.27 -7.83
N VAL A 97 7.28 10.40 -7.04
CA VAL A 97 6.08 11.14 -7.45
C VAL A 97 6.42 12.59 -7.80
N VAL A 98 7.14 13.29 -6.93
CA VAL A 98 7.51 14.70 -7.17
C VAL A 98 8.38 14.84 -8.40
N VAL A 99 9.41 14.01 -8.57
CA VAL A 99 10.30 14.06 -9.73
C VAL A 99 9.52 13.82 -11.02
N VAL A 100 8.63 12.83 -11.06
CA VAL A 100 7.80 12.55 -12.24
C VAL A 100 6.87 13.73 -12.55
N LEU A 101 6.21 14.32 -11.55
CA LEU A 101 5.35 15.49 -11.76
C LEU A 101 6.14 16.70 -12.26
N LEU A 102 7.36 16.92 -11.75
CA LEU A 102 8.24 17.99 -12.23
C LEU A 102 8.69 17.77 -13.67
N MET A 103 9.03 16.54 -14.04
CA MET A 103 9.42 16.19 -15.41
C MET A 103 8.27 16.37 -16.41
N LEU A 104 7.02 16.23 -15.97
CA LEU A 104 5.84 16.30 -16.84
C LEU A 104 5.23 17.69 -16.95
N ARG A 105 5.68 18.66 -16.14
CA ARG A 105 5.02 19.97 -16.02
C ARG A 105 4.90 20.72 -17.35
N ASP A 106 5.87 20.56 -18.24
CA ASP A 106 5.98 21.27 -19.53
C ASP A 106 5.72 20.33 -20.73
N VAL A 107 5.14 19.14 -20.50
CA VAL A 107 4.91 18.13 -21.54
C VAL A 107 3.48 18.24 -22.07
N GLU A 108 3.31 18.87 -23.24
CA GLU A 108 1.99 19.09 -23.86
C GLU A 108 1.24 17.79 -24.21
N SER A 109 1.96 16.70 -24.46
CA SER A 109 1.38 15.39 -24.78
C SER A 109 0.81 14.66 -23.56
N VAL A 110 0.96 15.20 -22.35
CA VAL A 110 0.52 14.57 -21.10
C VAL A 110 -0.35 15.53 -20.30
N SER A 111 -1.59 15.11 -20.02
CA SER A 111 -2.45 15.87 -19.12
C SER A 111 -2.05 15.64 -17.66
N ILE A 112 -1.41 16.63 -17.04
CA ILE A 112 -1.04 16.60 -15.62
C ILE A 112 -2.27 16.41 -14.70
N VAL A 113 -3.43 16.90 -15.12
CA VAL A 113 -4.70 16.71 -14.41
C VAL A 113 -5.07 15.23 -14.35
N TRP A 114 -4.97 14.50 -15.47
CA TRP A 114 -5.28 13.07 -15.50
C TRP A 114 -4.23 12.21 -14.78
N VAL A 115 -2.96 12.64 -14.78
CA VAL A 115 -1.93 12.04 -13.89
C VAL A 115 -2.36 12.15 -12.44
N GLY A 116 -2.70 13.37 -12.00
CA GLY A 116 -3.09 13.65 -10.62
C GLY A 116 -4.37 12.93 -10.20
N LEU A 117 -5.42 12.97 -11.02
CA LEU A 117 -6.69 12.30 -10.74
C LEU A 117 -6.53 10.79 -10.63
N THR A 118 -5.82 10.16 -11.58
CA THR A 118 -5.63 8.71 -11.57
C THR A 118 -4.79 8.28 -10.37
N LEU A 119 -3.70 9.00 -10.09
CA LEU A 119 -2.87 8.78 -8.91
C LEU A 119 -3.69 8.89 -7.62
N LEU A 120 -4.46 9.98 -7.49
CA LEU A 120 -5.25 10.27 -6.29
C LEU A 120 -6.32 9.20 -6.05
N VAL A 121 -7.14 8.90 -7.07
CA VAL A 121 -8.21 7.91 -6.97
C VAL A 121 -7.64 6.54 -6.63
N GLY A 122 -6.61 6.09 -7.35
CA GLY A 122 -5.99 4.78 -7.12
C GLY A 122 -5.36 4.67 -5.73
N ALA A 123 -4.53 5.65 -5.35
CA ALA A 123 -3.81 5.60 -4.08
C ALA A 123 -4.73 5.77 -2.87
N LEU A 124 -5.67 6.73 -2.92
CA LEU A 124 -6.58 6.99 -1.80
C LEU A 124 -7.52 5.80 -1.57
N MET A 125 -8.08 5.23 -2.64
CA MET A 125 -9.00 4.10 -2.50
C MET A 125 -8.29 2.83 -2.03
N GLY A 126 -7.03 2.61 -2.44
CA GLY A 126 -6.21 1.54 -1.88
C GLY A 126 -6.07 1.64 -0.36
N VAL A 127 -5.75 2.84 0.14
CA VAL A 127 -5.60 3.11 1.58
C VAL A 127 -6.93 2.95 2.32
N VAL A 128 -8.04 3.45 1.74
CA VAL A 128 -9.37 3.31 2.35
C VAL A 128 -9.75 1.84 2.51
N ILE A 129 -9.61 1.04 1.46
CA ILE A 129 -9.93 -0.38 1.50
C ILE A 129 -9.04 -1.12 2.50
N GLU A 130 -7.74 -0.87 2.46
CA GLU A 130 -6.80 -1.46 3.41
C GLU A 130 -7.19 -1.12 4.85
N THR A 131 -7.46 0.15 5.15
CA THR A 131 -7.82 0.61 6.50
C THR A 131 -9.12 0.00 6.99
N VAL A 132 -10.15 -0.03 6.14
CA VAL A 132 -11.46 -0.61 6.48
C VAL A 132 -11.34 -2.11 6.74
N LEU A 133 -10.57 -2.84 5.93
CA LEU A 133 -10.36 -4.27 6.12
C LEU A 133 -9.54 -4.57 7.36
N LEU A 134 -8.49 -3.79 7.64
CA LEU A 134 -7.70 -3.91 8.87
C LEU A 134 -8.54 -3.64 10.11
N ALA A 135 -9.40 -2.62 10.08
CA ALA A 135 -10.33 -2.32 11.17
C ALA A 135 -11.29 -3.49 11.45
N ARG A 136 -11.71 -4.23 10.42
CA ARG A 136 -12.55 -5.44 10.57
C ARG A 136 -11.80 -6.65 11.12
N VAL A 137 -10.48 -6.73 10.93
CA VAL A 137 -9.65 -7.86 11.38
C VAL A 137 -9.29 -7.74 12.87
N ARG A 138 -9.16 -6.51 13.40
CA ARG A 138 -8.89 -6.29 14.82
C ARG A 138 -10.15 -6.56 15.65
N ARG A 139 -10.31 -7.79 16.14
CA ARG A 139 -11.19 -8.06 17.30
C ARG A 139 -10.50 -7.58 18.58
N PRO A 140 -11.24 -7.09 19.59
CA PRO A 140 -10.65 -6.72 20.88
C PRO A 140 -9.84 -7.88 21.43
N LEU A 141 -8.66 -7.58 21.98
CA LEU A 141 -7.91 -8.55 22.75
C LEU A 141 -8.72 -8.81 24.01
N ASP A 142 -9.39 -9.97 24.10
CA ASP A 142 -9.89 -10.47 25.37
C ASP A 142 -8.66 -10.80 26.21
N VAL A 143 -8.19 -9.80 26.97
CA VAL A 143 -7.20 -10.00 28.00
C VAL A 143 -7.96 -10.63 29.16
N GLU A 144 -7.82 -11.94 29.33
CA GLU A 144 -8.27 -12.62 30.54
C GLU A 144 -7.60 -11.89 31.73
N PRO A 145 -8.36 -11.38 32.71
CA PRO A 145 -7.79 -10.70 33.87
C PRO A 145 -6.75 -11.60 34.54
N ASP A 146 -5.57 -11.05 34.86
CA ASP A 146 -4.50 -11.78 35.55
C ASP A 146 -5.05 -12.35 36.87
N PRO A 147 -5.11 -13.69 37.04
CA PRO A 147 -5.69 -14.29 38.24
C PRO A 147 -4.76 -14.21 39.45
N ARG A 148 -3.61 -13.51 39.35
CA ARG A 148 -2.69 -13.35 40.48
C ARG A 148 -3.30 -12.42 41.55
N PRO A 149 -3.48 -12.91 42.79
CA PRO A 149 -3.81 -12.04 43.92
C PRO A 149 -2.63 -11.13 44.23
N GLU A 150 -2.94 -9.88 44.59
CA GLU A 150 -2.00 -8.84 45.04
C GLU A 150 -1.29 -9.21 46.35
#